data_AF-A0A506PNH3-F1
#
_entry.id   AF-A0A506PNH3-F1
#
_cell.length_a   1.000
_cell.length_b   1.000
_cell.length_c   1.000
_cell.angle_alpha   90.00
_cell.angle_beta   90.00
_cell.angle_gamma   90.00
#
_symmetry.space_group_name_H-M   'P 1'
#
loop_
_entity.id
_entity.type
_entity.pdbx_description
1 polymer ?
#
loop_
_entity_poly.entity_id
_entity_poly.type
_entity_poly.pdbx_seq_one_letter_code
_entity_poly.pdbx_strand_id
1 'polypeptide(L)'
;MKKDIQIPEVKDVHIAAVQELHPEFKALDWNIYLINNLPEPLEIVIIVTKGFKDHKSTAQTRHQIKLLPAKSYAKIEWLQEDLLAINNTYSVSFFKDGSMYHRNFVLKANTVKPHSLRAVPLLTAKGVLAE
;
A
#
# COMPACT_ATOMS: atom_id res chain seq x y z
N MET A 1 27.27 -16.50 -8.31
CA MET A 1 27.00 -17.06 -6.96
C MET A 1 26.11 -16.06 -6.21
N LYS A 2 24.80 -16.29 -6.13
CA LYS A 2 23.94 -15.56 -5.20
C LYS A 2 23.72 -16.51 -4.03
N LYS A 3 24.34 -16.21 -2.89
CA LYS A 3 23.98 -16.86 -1.61
C LYS A 3 22.48 -16.66 -1.42
N ASP A 4 21.77 -17.69 -0.96
CA ASP A 4 20.34 -17.62 -0.66
C ASP A 4 20.07 -16.52 0.36
N ILE A 5 19.59 -15.37 -0.10
CA ILE A 5 19.17 -14.27 0.76
C ILE A 5 17.78 -14.65 1.28
N GLN A 6 17.70 -15.05 2.54
CA GLN A 6 16.42 -15.20 3.22
C GLN A 6 15.85 -13.81 3.48
N ILE A 7 14.81 -13.44 2.73
CA ILE A 7 14.05 -12.22 2.99
C ILE A 7 13.10 -12.53 4.16
N PRO A 8 13.17 -11.80 5.29
CA PRO A 8 12.28 -12.08 6.41
C PRO A 8 10.83 -11.74 6.07
N GLU A 9 9.90 -12.43 6.74
CA GLU A 9 8.46 -12.20 6.56
C GLU A 9 8.06 -10.79 7.06
N VAL A 10 7.25 -10.09 6.26
CA VAL A 10 6.70 -8.79 6.63
C VAL A 10 5.39 -8.97 7.40
N LYS A 11 5.43 -8.68 8.70
CA LYS A 11 4.28 -8.64 9.62
C LYS A 11 3.96 -7.21 10.01
N ASP A 12 2.67 -6.90 10.23
CA ASP A 12 2.16 -5.61 10.69
C ASP A 12 2.54 -4.38 9.83
N VAL A 13 2.88 -4.61 8.56
CA VAL A 13 2.96 -3.59 7.52
C VAL A 13 1.85 -3.87 6.51
N HIS A 14 1.07 -2.84 6.19
CA HIS A 14 -0.13 -3.00 5.37
C HIS A 14 -0.20 -1.96 4.26
N ILE A 15 -0.83 -2.36 3.15
CA ILE A 15 -1.36 -1.43 2.16
C ILE A 15 -2.87 -1.39 2.31
N ALA A 16 -3.45 -0.19 2.29
CA ALA A 16 -4.90 0.00 2.39
C ALA A 16 -5.41 1.03 1.37
N ALA A 17 -6.55 0.73 0.73
CA ALA A 17 -7.34 1.73 0.03
C ALA A 17 -8.37 2.33 0.99
N VAL A 18 -8.36 3.65 1.16
CA VAL A 18 -9.18 4.39 2.12
C VAL A 18 -9.97 5.46 1.41
N GLN A 19 -11.25 5.58 1.71
CA GLN A 19 -12.07 6.70 1.22
C GLN A 19 -11.85 7.93 2.09
N GLU A 20 -11.51 9.04 1.46
CA GLU A 20 -11.38 10.33 2.12
C GLU A 20 -12.26 11.36 1.41
N LEU A 21 -12.87 12.24 2.19
CA LEU A 21 -13.64 13.34 1.65
C LEU A 21 -12.67 14.40 1.12
N HIS A 22 -12.75 14.68 -0.18
CA HIS A 22 -12.01 15.77 -0.78
C HIS A 22 -12.51 17.09 -0.17
N PRO A 23 -11.62 17.89 0.45
CA PRO A 23 -12.04 19.07 1.23
C PRO A 23 -12.77 20.12 0.39
N GLU A 24 -12.38 20.30 -0.88
CA GLU A 24 -12.96 21.30 -1.78
C GLU A 24 -14.20 20.80 -2.54
N PHE A 25 -14.15 19.59 -3.12
CA PHE A 25 -15.19 19.10 -4.03
C PHE A 25 -16.28 18.27 -3.34
N LYS A 26 -16.13 17.94 -2.05
CA LYS A 26 -17.02 17.03 -1.31
C LYS A 26 -17.22 15.66 -1.98
N ALA A 27 -16.28 15.27 -2.84
CA ALA A 27 -16.22 13.95 -3.45
C ALA A 27 -15.49 12.97 -2.53
N LEU A 28 -15.80 11.67 -2.63
CA LEU A 28 -15.08 10.63 -1.89
C LEU A 28 -14.01 10.04 -2.80
N ASP A 29 -12.74 10.35 -2.51
CA ASP A 29 -11.60 9.83 -3.25
C ASP A 29 -10.99 8.62 -2.55
N TRP A 30 -10.61 7.62 -3.34
CA TRP A 30 -9.83 6.50 -2.86
C TRP A 30 -8.36 6.87 -2.83
N ASN A 31 -7.73 6.66 -1.67
CA ASN A 31 -6.31 6.92 -1.46
C ASN A 31 -5.63 5.65 -0.97
N ILE A 32 -4.44 5.38 -1.48
CA ILE A 32 -3.60 4.28 -1.04
C ILE A 32 -2.70 4.75 0.09
N TYR A 33 -2.67 3.98 1.16
CA TYR A 33 -1.82 4.19 2.31
C TYR A 33 -0.88 3.01 2.53
N LEU A 34 0.38 3.31 2.85
CA LEU A 34 1.29 2.38 3.51
C LEU A 34 1.21 2.64 5.01
N ILE A 35 1.01 1.57 5.78
CA ILE A 35 0.79 1.63 7.21
C ILE A 35 1.88 0.81 7.88
N ASN A 36 2.67 1.47 8.71
CA ASN A 36 3.65 0.84 9.58
C ASN A 36 3.06 0.68 10.98
N ASN A 37 2.46 -0.48 11.27
CA ASN A 37 1.95 -0.81 12.59
C ASN A 37 3.01 -1.51 13.48
N LEU A 38 4.28 -1.50 13.08
CA LEU A 38 5.38 -1.98 13.93
C LEU A 38 5.79 -0.92 14.97
N PRO A 39 6.45 -1.34 16.07
CA PRO A 39 7.06 -0.41 17.02
C PRO A 39 8.40 0.16 16.54
N GLU A 40 8.95 -0.30 15.40
CA GLU A 40 10.17 0.23 14.78
C GLU A 40 9.85 1.06 13.51
N PRO A 41 10.70 2.04 13.14
CA PRO A 41 10.55 2.77 11.89
C PRO A 41 10.96 1.92 10.67
N LEU A 42 10.40 2.25 9.50
CA LEU A 42 10.85 1.72 8.22
C LEU A 42 11.76 2.75 7.54
N GLU A 43 12.92 2.33 7.09
CA GLU A 43 13.92 3.18 6.44
C GLU A 43 13.99 2.86 4.95
N ILE A 44 14.23 3.88 4.13
CA ILE A 44 14.42 3.76 2.67
C ILE A 44 13.34 2.87 2.05
N VAL A 45 12.09 3.24 2.28
CA VAL A 45 10.95 2.53 1.72
C VAL A 45 10.84 2.85 0.24
N ILE A 46 10.77 1.81 -0.58
CA ILE A 46 10.53 1.89 -2.02
C ILE A 46 9.25 1.14 -2.31
N ILE A 47 8.29 1.82 -2.94
CA ILE A 47 7.01 1.23 -3.35
C ILE A 47 6.91 1.32 -4.87
N VAL A 48 6.71 0.18 -5.53
CA VAL A 48 6.43 0.12 -6.96
C VAL A 48 4.98 -0.26 -7.15
N THR A 49 4.21 0.59 -7.83
CA THR A 49 2.79 0.37 -8.11
C THR A 49 2.57 -0.02 -9.56
N LYS A 50 1.58 -0.88 -9.79
CA LYS A 50 1.18 -1.32 -11.13
C LYS A 50 -0.24 -1.88 -11.09
N GLY A 51 -1.07 -1.50 -12.06
CA GLY A 51 -2.35 -2.12 -12.34
C GLY A 51 -2.26 -3.15 -13.46
N PHE A 52 -3.02 -4.25 -13.38
CA PHE A 52 -3.13 -5.23 -14.46
C PHE A 52 -4.50 -5.90 -14.52
N LYS A 53 -4.90 -6.27 -15.74
CA LYS A 53 -6.06 -7.10 -16.04
C LYS A 53 -5.80 -7.86 -17.34
N ASP A 54 -5.87 -9.18 -17.27
CA ASP A 54 -5.55 -10.08 -18.38
C ASP A 54 -4.17 -9.74 -19.01
N HIS A 55 -4.15 -9.36 -20.30
CA HIS A 55 -2.93 -8.99 -21.02
C HIS A 55 -2.61 -7.49 -20.99
N LYS A 56 -3.41 -6.67 -20.30
CA LYS A 56 -3.23 -5.22 -20.21
C LYS A 56 -2.65 -4.83 -18.85
N SER A 57 -1.75 -3.86 -18.85
CA SER A 57 -1.23 -3.27 -17.61
C SER A 57 -1.05 -1.76 -17.73
N THR A 58 -1.14 -1.08 -16.60
CA THR A 58 -0.80 0.34 -16.49
C THR A 58 0.71 0.54 -16.52
N ALA A 59 1.15 1.79 -16.66
CA ALA A 59 2.52 2.18 -16.37
C ALA A 59 2.88 1.85 -14.91
N GLN A 60 4.16 1.61 -14.67
CA GLN A 60 4.68 1.42 -13.31
C GLN A 60 5.09 2.76 -12.72
N THR A 61 4.67 3.03 -11.49
CA THR A 61 5.08 4.21 -10.73
C THR A 61 5.97 3.78 -9.55
N ARG A 62 6.89 4.66 -9.14
CA ARG A 62 7.80 4.42 -8.01
C ARG A 62 7.69 5.55 -7.02
N HIS A 63 7.49 5.20 -5.76
CA HIS A 63 7.47 6.11 -4.62
C HIS A 63 8.63 5.77 -3.70
N GLN A 64 9.22 6.79 -3.08
CA GLN A 64 10.27 6.62 -2.09
C GLN A 64 9.93 7.42 -0.84
N ILE A 65 10.04 6.76 0.32
CA ILE A 65 9.92 7.40 1.63
C ILE A 65 11.24 7.15 2.36
N LYS A 66 11.94 8.23 2.73
CA LYS A 66 13.25 8.11 3.40
C LYS A 66 13.12 7.43 4.77
N LEU A 67 12.09 7.80 5.52
CA LEU A 67 11.79 7.28 6.86
C LEU A 67 10.28 7.30 7.06
N LEU A 68 9.69 6.15 7.41
CA LEU A 68 8.32 6.03 7.89
C LEU A 68 8.37 5.65 9.37
N PRO A 69 8.05 6.56 10.30
CA PRO A 69 8.17 6.31 11.75
C PRO A 69 7.42 5.06 12.24
N ALA A 70 7.80 4.56 13.41
CA ALA A 70 7.03 3.56 14.13
C ALA A 70 5.58 4.02 14.35
N LYS A 71 4.62 3.09 14.30
CA LYS A 71 3.18 3.37 14.51
C LYS A 71 2.69 4.57 13.70
N SER A 72 3.07 4.63 12.42
CA SER A 72 2.69 5.72 11.51
C SER A 72 2.23 5.19 10.14
N TYR A 73 1.77 6.10 9.29
CA TYR A 73 1.32 5.79 7.94
C TYR A 73 1.67 6.93 6.99
N ALA A 74 1.74 6.62 5.69
CA ALA A 74 1.95 7.58 4.63
C ALA A 74 0.96 7.34 3.49
N LYS A 75 0.36 8.43 2.98
CA LYS A 75 -0.38 8.41 1.72
C LYS A 75 0.60 8.21 0.58
N ILE A 76 0.35 7.21 -0.27
CA ILE A 76 1.22 6.84 -1.39
C ILE A 76 0.74 7.50 -2.67
N GLU A 77 -0.54 7.30 -3.01
CA GLU A 77 -1.14 7.82 -4.23
C GLU A 77 -2.67 7.90 -4.10
N TRP A 78 -3.26 8.74 -4.94
CA TRP A 78 -4.69 8.69 -5.24
C TRP A 78 -4.97 7.55 -6.21
N LEU A 79 -6.00 6.76 -5.93
CA LEU A 79 -6.44 5.65 -6.76
C LEU A 79 -7.65 6.07 -7.59
N GLN A 80 -7.43 6.21 -8.90
CA GLN A 80 -8.49 6.53 -9.85
C GLN A 80 -9.57 5.45 -9.88
N GLU A 81 -10.84 5.84 -10.06
CA GLU A 81 -11.98 4.91 -10.03
C GLU A 81 -11.86 3.78 -11.07
N ASP A 82 -11.38 4.08 -12.29
CA ASP A 82 -11.16 3.08 -13.35
C ASP A 82 -10.19 1.97 -12.92
N LEU A 83 -9.27 2.27 -11.99
CA LEU A 83 -8.32 1.30 -11.47
C LEU A 83 -8.96 0.36 -10.44
N LEU A 84 -10.12 0.69 -9.87
CA LEU A 84 -10.85 -0.23 -8.97
C LEU A 84 -11.34 -1.49 -9.69
N ALA A 85 -11.49 -1.43 -11.01
CA ALA A 85 -11.96 -2.54 -11.85
C ALA A 85 -10.85 -3.49 -12.31
N ILE A 86 -9.61 -3.28 -11.87
CA ILE A 86 -8.42 -4.10 -12.20
C ILE A 86 -7.66 -4.50 -10.93
N ASN A 87 -6.71 -5.44 -11.04
CA ASN A 87 -5.84 -5.78 -9.92
C ASN A 87 -4.76 -4.71 -9.79
N ASN A 88 -4.56 -4.17 -8.58
CA ASN A 88 -3.49 -3.22 -8.29
C ASN A 88 -2.46 -3.89 -7.37
N THR A 89 -1.20 -3.87 -7.80
CA THR A 89 -0.07 -4.45 -7.05
C THR A 89 0.80 -3.35 -6.47
N TYR A 90 1.26 -3.60 -5.25
CA TYR A 90 2.14 -2.71 -4.52
C TYR A 90 3.32 -3.54 -4.03
N SER A 91 4.45 -3.39 -4.71
CA SER A 91 5.69 -4.05 -4.34
C SER A 91 6.44 -3.15 -3.37
N VAL A 92 6.49 -3.53 -2.09
CA VAL A 92 7.04 -2.71 -1.02
C VAL A 92 8.34 -3.33 -0.53
N SER A 93 9.44 -2.60 -0.69
CA SER A 93 10.74 -2.93 -0.09
C SER A 93 11.11 -1.87 0.93
N PHE A 94 11.70 -2.26 2.05
CA PHE A 94 12.16 -1.33 3.07
C PHE A 94 13.27 -1.94 3.91
N PHE A 95 13.98 -1.11 4.65
CA PHE A 95 14.92 -1.53 5.68
C PHE A 95 14.31 -1.37 7.06
N LYS A 96 14.58 -2.33 7.94
CA LYS A 96 14.25 -2.27 9.36
C LYS A 96 15.37 -2.97 10.12
N ASP A 97 15.93 -2.31 11.13
CA ASP A 97 17.04 -2.83 11.94
C ASP A 97 18.22 -3.34 11.08
N GLY A 98 18.57 -2.59 10.03
CA GLY A 98 19.67 -2.92 9.11
C GLY A 98 19.40 -4.10 8.16
N SER A 99 18.22 -4.74 8.24
CA SER A 99 17.81 -5.84 7.36
C SER A 99 16.82 -5.37 6.30
N MET A 100 16.96 -5.88 5.08
CA MET A 100 16.03 -5.59 3.98
C MET A 100 14.84 -6.55 4.04
N TYR A 101 13.64 -5.98 3.91
CA TYR A 101 12.37 -6.67 3.83
C TYR A 101 11.70 -6.38 2.49
N HIS A 102 10.90 -7.32 2.01
CA HIS A 102 10.13 -7.17 0.79
C HIS A 102 8.82 -7.92 0.87
N ARG A 103 7.73 -7.28 0.45
CA ARG A 103 6.42 -7.90 0.30
C ARG A 103 5.67 -7.29 -0.87
N ASN A 104 4.98 -8.14 -1.62
CA ASN A 104 4.01 -7.72 -2.62
C ASN A 104 2.62 -7.76 -2.01
N PHE A 105 1.86 -6.68 -2.20
CA PHE A 105 0.47 -6.58 -1.80
C PHE A 105 -0.42 -6.48 -3.04
N VAL A 106 -1.63 -7.02 -2.95
CA VAL A 106 -2.62 -6.95 -4.05
C VAL A 106 -3.96 -6.41 -3.56
N LEU A 107 -4.46 -5.37 -4.21
CA LEU A 107 -5.88 -5.01 -4.19
C LEU A 107 -6.54 -5.65 -5.40
N LYS A 108 -7.33 -6.70 -5.16
CA LYS A 108 -8.04 -7.42 -6.21
C LYS A 108 -9.10 -6.54 -6.88
N ALA A 109 -9.26 -6.71 -8.19
CA ALA A 109 -10.30 -6.05 -8.96
C ALA A 109 -11.68 -6.18 -8.31
N ASN A 110 -12.43 -5.07 -8.26
CA ASN A 110 -13.80 -4.98 -7.76
C ASN A 110 -13.97 -5.35 -6.26
N THR A 111 -12.90 -5.34 -5.47
CA THR A 111 -12.97 -5.59 -4.02
C THR A 111 -13.08 -4.33 -3.18
N VAL A 112 -12.58 -3.21 -3.70
CA VAL A 112 -12.62 -1.90 -3.05
C VAL A 112 -13.99 -1.25 -3.29
N LYS A 113 -14.86 -1.33 -2.28
CA LYS A 113 -16.25 -0.87 -2.32
C LYS A 113 -16.82 -0.65 -0.91
N PRO A 114 -17.87 0.16 -0.74
CA PRO A 114 -18.34 0.58 0.60
C PRO A 114 -18.65 -0.56 1.56
N HIS A 115 -19.19 -1.67 1.07
CA HIS A 115 -19.55 -2.82 1.89
C HIS A 115 -18.36 -3.74 2.24
N SER A 116 -17.19 -3.50 1.65
CA SER A 116 -15.94 -4.21 1.97
C SER A 116 -15.09 -3.45 3.01
N LEU A 117 -15.54 -2.26 3.45
CA LEU A 117 -14.80 -1.40 4.36
C LEU A 117 -14.62 -2.04 5.74
N ARG A 118 -13.38 -2.09 6.21
CA ARG A 118 -12.97 -2.60 7.52
C ARG A 118 -12.15 -1.55 8.26
N ALA A 119 -11.90 -1.80 9.53
CA ALA A 119 -10.95 -1.00 10.30
C ALA A 119 -9.55 -1.13 9.67
N VAL A 120 -8.86 0.00 9.55
CA VAL A 120 -7.51 0.08 9.03
C VAL A 120 -6.60 0.46 10.20
N PRO A 121 -5.50 -0.29 10.47
CA PRO A 121 -4.64 0.03 11.59
C PRO A 121 -4.15 1.49 11.53
N LEU A 122 -4.12 2.16 12.69
CA LEU A 122 -3.70 3.55 12.87
C LEU A 122 -4.57 4.65 12.23
N LEU A 123 -5.51 4.30 11.36
CA LEU A 123 -6.41 5.25 10.71
C LEU A 123 -7.79 5.22 11.37
N THR A 124 -8.39 6.40 11.53
CA THR A 124 -9.79 6.52 11.99
C THR A 124 -10.78 6.16 10.87
N ALA A 125 -10.41 6.45 9.62
CA ALA A 125 -11.19 6.11 8.45
C ALA A 125 -11.16 4.59 8.18
N LYS A 126 -12.26 4.07 7.64
CA LYS A 126 -12.34 2.67 7.19
C LYS A 126 -11.83 2.53 5.77
N GLY A 127 -11.34 1.35 5.43
CA GLY A 127 -10.76 1.06 4.13
C GLY A 127 -10.75 -0.43 3.81
N VAL A 128 -10.10 -0.78 2.70
CA VAL A 128 -9.90 -2.17 2.28
C VAL A 128 -8.41 -2.47 2.32
N LEU A 129 -8.01 -3.46 3.11
CA LEU A 129 -6.64 -3.94 3.18
C LEU A 129 -6.31 -4.78 1.95
N ALA A 130 -5.12 -4.55 1.40
CA ALA A 130 -4.53 -5.43 0.40
C ALA A 130 -4.04 -6.73 1.03
N GLU A 131 -4.11 -7.83 0.28
CA GLU A 131 -3.59 -9.15 0.67
C GLU A 131 -2.07 -9.26 0.42
#